data_AF-A0A260ZME0-F1
#
_entry.id   AF-A0A260ZME0-F1
#
_cell.length_a   1.000
_cell.length_b   1.000
_cell.length_c   1.000
_cell.angle_alpha   90.00
_cell.angle_beta   90.00
_cell.angle_gamma   90.00
#
_symmetry.space_group_name_H-M   'P 1'
#
loop_
_entity.id
_entity.type
_entity.pdbx_description
1 polymer ?
#
loop_
_entity_poly.entity_id
_entity_poly.type
_entity_poly.pdbx_seq_one_letter_code
_entity_poly.pdbx_strand_id
1 'polypeptide(L)'
;MPSPVLLFLLTFLGHVASAAHPGHLPPPMELAKDFFERMMTAVDSRNDVAIRKFFSPTALADPETSKIYETISDELAGYSRTVDHAFYDVYKQPKKHTWILNCTVFFRGPHPTYSRKNYDLTLENQYNNPQTIPEAWQVKSMHRKVYSRKISKMDNFNSADAEQMLSHLLSEFMNSIMTRDIGRLERIVYMKDEFSISPTGMQQLFDLFNGNRVEVRSYRIVSSGEVTSTIVFTNQATQVANLFWMVFKNQFSENPFEWKITDMKLMFNDFGPPRDFAGFDGILNFSH
;
A
#
# COMPACT_ATOMS: atom_id res chain seq x y z
N MET A 1 39.28 10.59 -53.88
CA MET A 1 39.53 10.06 -52.52
C MET A 1 39.05 11.10 -51.53
N PRO A 2 38.17 10.79 -50.57
CA PRO A 2 37.72 11.78 -49.61
C PRO A 2 38.89 12.22 -48.72
N SER A 3 38.98 13.52 -48.45
CA SER A 3 40.05 14.11 -47.65
C SER A 3 40.11 13.45 -46.26
N PRO A 4 41.31 13.13 -45.74
CA PRO A 4 41.46 12.55 -44.40
C PRO A 4 40.87 13.46 -43.31
N VAL A 5 40.78 14.78 -43.56
CA VAL A 5 40.12 15.75 -42.68
C VAL A 5 38.60 15.55 -42.65
N LEU A 6 37.99 15.24 -43.80
CA LEU A 6 36.56 14.98 -43.91
C LEU A 6 36.19 13.67 -43.19
N LEU A 7 37.06 12.65 -43.30
CA LEU A 7 36.89 11.37 -42.62
C LEU A 7 37.01 11.52 -41.09
N PHE A 8 37.95 12.36 -40.63
CA PHE A 8 38.10 12.70 -39.21
C PHE A 8 36.91 13.50 -38.68
N LEU A 9 36.36 14.43 -39.46
CA LEU A 9 35.19 15.21 -39.06
C LEU A 9 33.93 14.35 -38.98
N LEU A 10 33.76 13.38 -39.87
CA LEU A 10 32.65 12.42 -39.85
C LEU A 10 32.75 11.42 -38.70
N THR A 11 33.95 10.94 -38.37
CA THR A 11 34.13 10.08 -37.19
C THR A 11 33.94 10.88 -35.90
N PHE A 12 34.40 12.13 -35.84
CA PHE A 12 34.19 13.01 -34.69
C PHE A 12 32.71 13.37 -34.53
N LEU A 13 31.99 13.75 -35.60
CA LEU A 13 30.54 13.98 -35.57
C LEU A 13 29.74 12.71 -35.24
N GLY A 14 30.18 11.54 -35.70
CA GLY A 14 29.59 10.26 -35.30
C GLY A 14 29.76 9.96 -33.81
N HIS A 15 30.92 10.30 -33.22
CA HIS A 15 31.18 10.13 -31.78
C HIS A 15 30.49 11.19 -30.92
N VAL A 16 30.33 12.42 -31.43
CA VAL A 16 29.64 13.51 -30.72
C VAL A 16 28.12 13.35 -30.81
N ALA A 17 27.59 12.80 -31.90
CA ALA A 17 26.17 12.46 -32.01
C ALA A 17 25.77 11.21 -31.18
N SER A 18 26.70 10.29 -30.89
CA SER A 18 26.48 9.20 -29.92
C SER A 18 26.64 9.66 -28.46
N ALA A 19 27.15 10.86 -28.23
CA ALA A 19 27.16 11.53 -26.93
C ALA A 19 25.92 12.42 -26.78
N ALA A 20 24.74 11.89 -27.10
CA ALA A 20 23.50 12.47 -26.62
C ALA A 20 23.63 12.58 -25.10
N HIS A 21 23.58 13.80 -24.56
CA HIS A 21 23.54 14.00 -23.12
C HIS A 21 22.42 13.13 -22.59
N PRO A 22 22.72 12.09 -21.80
CA PRO A 22 21.69 11.25 -21.23
C PRO A 22 20.82 12.19 -20.40
N GLY A 23 19.52 12.17 -20.66
CA GLY A 23 18.55 13.08 -20.05
C GLY A 23 18.51 12.95 -18.53
N HIS A 24 17.38 13.29 -17.91
CA HIS A 24 17.21 12.97 -16.50
C HIS A 24 16.97 11.47 -16.32
N LEU A 25 17.41 10.92 -15.18
CA LEU A 25 17.06 9.54 -14.85
C LEU A 25 15.54 9.40 -14.91
N PRO A 26 15.00 8.31 -15.50
CA PRO A 26 13.57 8.10 -15.49
C PRO A 26 13.08 8.13 -14.03
N PRO A 27 11.83 8.57 -13.77
CA PRO A 27 11.29 8.58 -12.43
C PRO A 27 11.47 7.21 -11.74
N PRO A 28 11.87 7.16 -10.46
CA PRO A 28 12.21 5.90 -9.78
C PRO A 28 11.10 4.85 -9.89
N MET A 29 9.85 5.28 -9.82
CA MET A 29 8.67 4.42 -9.92
C MET A 29 8.52 3.78 -11.30
N GLU A 30 8.78 4.53 -12.37
CA GLU A 30 8.66 4.03 -13.74
C GLU A 30 9.79 3.05 -14.06
N LEU A 31 11.01 3.31 -13.57
CA LEU A 31 12.11 2.36 -13.71
C LEU A 31 11.84 1.06 -12.95
N ALA A 32 11.31 1.15 -11.73
CA ALA A 32 10.93 -0.04 -10.96
C ALA A 32 9.88 -0.86 -11.70
N LYS A 33 8.82 -0.22 -12.22
CA LYS A 33 7.76 -0.91 -12.97
C LYS A 33 8.31 -1.66 -14.19
N ASP A 34 9.12 -1.01 -15.02
CA ASP A 34 9.74 -1.64 -16.19
C ASP A 34 10.63 -2.84 -15.79
N PHE A 35 11.46 -2.66 -14.76
CA PHE A 35 12.31 -3.73 -14.26
C PHE A 35 11.49 -4.95 -13.83
N PHE A 36 10.44 -4.75 -13.01
CA PHE A 36 9.59 -5.84 -12.55
C PHE A 36 8.73 -6.43 -13.66
N GLU A 37 8.41 -5.68 -14.71
CA GLU A 37 7.71 -6.22 -15.87
C GLU A 37 8.58 -7.23 -16.64
N ARG A 38 9.83 -6.87 -16.92
CA ARG A 38 10.79 -7.76 -17.57
C ARG A 38 11.13 -8.96 -16.70
N MET A 39 11.40 -8.73 -15.41
CA MET A 39 11.72 -9.81 -14.46
C MET A 39 10.58 -10.81 -14.35
N MET A 40 9.35 -10.33 -14.15
CA MET A 40 8.21 -11.22 -13.97
C MET A 40 7.81 -11.95 -15.24
N THR A 41 8.06 -11.39 -16.43
CA THR A 41 7.91 -12.14 -17.68
C THR A 41 8.83 -13.37 -17.72
N ALA A 42 10.06 -13.25 -17.19
CA ALA A 42 10.97 -14.39 -17.06
C ALA A 42 10.53 -15.39 -15.97
N VAL A 43 9.99 -14.90 -14.85
CA VAL A 43 9.44 -15.72 -13.76
C VAL A 43 8.20 -16.51 -14.21
N ASP A 44 7.26 -15.85 -14.88
CA ASP A 44 6.01 -16.46 -15.37
C ASP A 44 6.29 -17.52 -16.46
N SER A 45 7.34 -17.32 -17.26
CA SER A 45 7.80 -18.29 -18.25
C SER A 45 8.72 -19.38 -17.69
N ARG A 46 9.00 -19.36 -16.37
CA ARG A 46 9.90 -20.31 -15.68
C ARG A 46 11.27 -20.45 -16.37
N ASN A 47 11.81 -19.33 -16.85
CA ASN A 47 13.08 -19.30 -17.57
C ASN A 47 14.24 -18.93 -16.64
N ASP A 48 14.80 -19.92 -15.95
CA ASP A 48 15.84 -19.72 -14.92
C ASP A 48 17.09 -18.99 -15.47
N VAL A 49 17.45 -19.23 -16.73
CA VAL A 49 18.57 -18.55 -17.38
C VAL A 49 18.30 -17.05 -17.55
N ALA A 50 17.07 -16.67 -17.89
CA ALA A 50 16.66 -15.27 -17.98
C ALA A 50 16.51 -14.64 -16.59
N ILE A 51 15.93 -15.35 -15.62
CA ILE A 51 15.76 -14.88 -14.24
C ILE A 51 17.13 -14.56 -13.63
N ARG A 52 18.12 -15.43 -13.81
CA ARG A 52 19.48 -15.22 -13.28
C ARG A 52 20.11 -13.89 -13.71
N LYS A 53 19.78 -13.37 -14.90
CA LYS A 53 20.32 -12.09 -15.39
C LYS A 53 19.86 -10.89 -14.57
N PHE A 54 18.72 -11.00 -13.88
CA PHE A 54 18.18 -9.96 -13.02
C PHE A 54 18.85 -9.93 -11.65
N PHE A 55 19.66 -10.91 -11.26
CA PHE A 55 20.34 -10.93 -9.97
C PHE A 55 21.84 -10.65 -10.16
N SER A 56 22.40 -9.79 -9.31
CA SER A 56 23.83 -9.54 -9.32
C SER A 56 24.58 -10.77 -8.76
N PRO A 57 25.85 -10.98 -9.16
CA PRO A 57 26.64 -12.08 -8.60
C PRO A 57 26.79 -12.01 -7.07
N THR A 58 26.83 -10.79 -6.52
CA THR A 58 26.89 -10.58 -5.07
C THR A 58 25.58 -10.91 -4.38
N ALA A 59 24.43 -10.66 -5.02
CA ALA A 59 23.12 -11.06 -4.52
C ALA A 59 22.99 -12.59 -4.44
N LEU A 60 23.46 -13.32 -5.46
CA LEU A 60 23.42 -14.79 -5.46
C LEU A 60 24.42 -15.43 -4.49
N ALA A 61 25.41 -14.68 -4.01
CA ALA A 61 26.31 -15.13 -2.95
C ALA A 61 25.71 -14.91 -1.54
N ASP A 62 24.70 -14.05 -1.42
CA ASP A 62 23.97 -13.85 -0.16
C ASP A 62 22.99 -15.02 0.09
N PRO A 63 23.07 -15.71 1.23
CA PRO A 63 22.24 -16.89 1.50
C PRO A 63 20.73 -16.62 1.46
N GLU A 64 20.29 -15.44 1.92
CA GLU A 64 18.87 -15.10 1.96
C GLU A 64 18.33 -14.86 0.55
N THR A 65 19.04 -14.04 -0.23
CA THR A 65 18.65 -13.72 -1.60
C THR A 65 18.76 -14.93 -2.52
N SER A 66 19.79 -15.78 -2.36
CA SER A 66 19.94 -17.02 -3.12
C SER A 66 18.75 -17.97 -2.92
N LYS A 67 18.29 -18.13 -1.68
CA LYS A 67 17.13 -18.97 -1.36
C LYS A 67 15.84 -18.46 -2.01
N ILE A 68 15.67 -17.14 -2.06
CA ILE A 68 14.52 -16.53 -2.76
C ILE A 68 14.64 -16.77 -4.26
N TYR A 69 15.81 -16.56 -4.85
CA TYR A 69 16.07 -16.83 -6.27
C TYR A 69 15.73 -18.28 -6.65
N GLU A 70 16.15 -19.27 -5.85
CA GLU A 70 15.90 -20.70 -6.10
C GLU A 70 14.42 -21.06 -6.14
N THR A 71 13.57 -20.29 -5.47
CA THR A 71 12.14 -20.58 -5.32
C THR A 71 11.24 -19.59 -6.04
N ILE A 72 11.79 -18.54 -6.66
CA ILE A 72 11.03 -17.37 -7.15
C ILE A 72 9.98 -17.73 -8.20
N SER A 73 10.30 -18.65 -9.11
CA SER A 73 9.40 -19.14 -10.16
C SER A 73 8.19 -19.87 -9.57
N ASP A 74 8.42 -20.76 -8.61
CA ASP A 74 7.33 -21.48 -7.94
C ASP A 74 6.54 -20.58 -7.01
N GLU A 75 7.21 -19.57 -6.44
CA GLU A 75 6.63 -18.71 -5.43
C GLU A 75 5.79 -17.56 -5.98
N LEU A 76 6.16 -17.01 -7.14
CA LEU A 76 5.61 -15.76 -7.67
C LEU A 76 5.02 -15.87 -9.08
N ALA A 77 5.18 -16.99 -9.80
CA ALA A 77 4.55 -17.14 -11.10
C ALA A 77 3.02 -16.99 -11.00
N GLY A 78 2.44 -16.17 -11.88
CA GLY A 78 1.01 -15.87 -11.91
C GLY A 78 0.54 -14.91 -10.82
N TYR A 79 1.44 -14.34 -10.00
CA TYR A 79 1.08 -13.29 -9.06
C TYR A 79 0.97 -11.95 -9.78
N SER A 80 -0.08 -11.19 -9.43
CA SER A 80 -0.15 -9.77 -9.76
C SER A 80 0.76 -8.97 -8.82
N ARG A 81 1.21 -7.78 -9.24
CA ARG A 81 2.21 -6.99 -8.51
C ARG A 81 1.86 -5.51 -8.45
N THR A 82 2.31 -4.85 -7.39
CA THR A 82 2.22 -3.40 -7.22
C THR A 82 3.50 -2.90 -6.56
N VAL A 83 4.14 -1.90 -7.18
CA VAL A 83 5.27 -1.19 -6.57
C VAL A 83 4.69 -0.06 -5.73
N ASP A 84 4.98 -0.06 -4.43
CA ASP A 84 4.41 0.92 -3.49
C ASP A 84 5.33 2.12 -3.35
N HIS A 85 6.61 1.87 -3.11
CA HIS A 85 7.62 2.90 -2.93
C HIS A 85 8.84 2.58 -3.78
N ALA A 86 9.44 3.62 -4.37
CA ALA A 86 10.67 3.55 -5.13
C ALA A 86 11.43 4.88 -4.99
N PHE A 87 12.71 4.83 -4.61
CA PHE A 87 13.56 6.02 -4.51
C PHE A 87 15.00 5.71 -4.89
N TYR A 88 15.65 6.67 -5.55
CA TYR A 88 17.06 6.55 -5.87
C TYR A 88 17.94 6.86 -4.66
N ASP A 89 19.03 6.11 -4.55
CA ASP A 89 20.17 6.41 -3.71
C ASP A 89 21.46 6.24 -4.55
N VAL A 90 22.55 6.90 -4.17
CA VAL A 90 23.81 6.83 -4.91
C VAL A 90 24.94 6.50 -3.96
N TYR A 91 25.46 5.28 -4.07
CA TYR A 91 26.65 4.90 -3.33
C TYR A 91 27.90 5.30 -4.13
N LYS A 92 28.55 6.38 -3.71
CA LYS A 92 29.78 6.89 -4.33
C LYS A 92 30.99 6.14 -3.78
N GLN A 93 31.64 5.30 -4.59
CA GLN A 93 32.95 4.73 -4.29
C GLN A 93 34.03 5.37 -5.18
N PRO A 94 35.30 5.43 -4.73
CA PRO A 94 36.40 5.84 -5.58
C PRO A 94 36.45 4.96 -6.84
N LYS A 95 36.37 5.59 -8.02
CA LYS A 95 36.45 4.94 -9.36
C LYS A 95 35.24 4.08 -9.78
N LYS A 96 34.18 3.96 -8.97
CA LYS A 96 32.96 3.21 -9.33
C LYS A 96 31.73 3.84 -8.68
N HIS A 97 30.88 4.50 -9.48
CA HIS A 97 29.58 4.94 -9.00
C HIS A 97 28.61 3.78 -9.09
N THR A 98 28.00 3.39 -7.98
CA THR A 98 26.92 2.41 -7.97
C THR A 98 25.62 3.14 -7.72
N TRP A 99 24.74 3.12 -8.72
CA TRP A 99 23.40 3.66 -8.61
C TRP A 99 22.52 2.63 -7.93
N ILE A 100 21.74 3.09 -6.96
CA ILE A 100 20.89 2.25 -6.15
C ILE A 100 19.43 2.71 -6.32
N LEU A 101 18.53 1.75 -6.43
CA LEU A 101 17.10 2.00 -6.40
C LEU A 101 16.51 1.08 -5.34
N ASN A 102 16.04 1.67 -4.25
CA ASN A 102 15.35 0.94 -3.20
C ASN A 102 13.85 0.95 -3.53
N CYS A 103 13.21 -0.20 -3.45
CA CYS A 103 11.79 -0.33 -3.71
C CYS A 103 11.11 -1.40 -2.85
N THR A 104 9.81 -1.21 -2.62
CA THR A 104 8.96 -2.19 -1.95
C THR A 104 7.90 -2.66 -2.93
N VAL A 105 7.78 -3.98 -3.09
CA VAL A 105 6.85 -4.62 -4.02
C VAL A 105 5.91 -5.56 -3.29
N PHE A 106 4.63 -5.45 -3.63
CA PHE A 106 3.54 -6.27 -3.14
C PHE A 106 3.08 -7.21 -4.24
N PHE A 107 3.20 -8.50 -4.00
CA PHE A 107 2.68 -9.56 -4.85
C PHE A 107 1.38 -10.11 -4.28
N ARG A 108 0.36 -10.26 -5.14
CA ARG A 108 -0.95 -10.81 -4.81
C ARG A 108 -1.20 -12.03 -5.69
N GLY A 109 -1.33 -13.20 -5.07
CA GLY A 109 -1.55 -14.47 -5.75
C GLY A 109 -2.91 -14.53 -6.45
N PRO A 110 -3.04 -15.44 -7.44
CA PRO A 110 -4.29 -15.63 -8.16
C PRO A 110 -5.39 -16.22 -7.27
N HIS A 111 -6.65 -16.06 -7.69
CA HIS A 111 -7.80 -16.73 -7.07
C HIS A 111 -7.60 -18.27 -7.12
N PRO A 112 -7.92 -19.03 -6.05
CA PRO A 112 -8.63 -18.63 -4.82
C PRO A 112 -7.73 -18.33 -3.62
N THR A 113 -6.43 -18.64 -3.68
CA THR A 113 -5.55 -18.59 -2.51
C THR A 113 -5.25 -17.16 -2.05
N TYR A 114 -5.22 -16.19 -2.98
CA TYR A 114 -4.99 -14.76 -2.71
C TYR A 114 -3.85 -14.47 -1.72
N SER A 115 -2.82 -15.32 -1.72
CA SER A 115 -1.66 -15.19 -0.85
C SER A 115 -0.91 -13.90 -1.17
N ARG A 116 -0.53 -13.17 -0.13
CA ARG A 116 0.25 -11.93 -0.28
C ARG A 116 1.70 -12.20 0.09
N LYS A 117 2.62 -11.71 -0.74
CA LYS A 117 4.05 -11.74 -0.48
C LYS A 117 4.62 -10.37 -0.77
N ASN A 118 5.42 -9.86 0.15
CA ASN A 118 5.98 -8.52 0.03
C ASN A 118 7.48 -8.62 0.16
N TYR A 119 8.19 -7.82 -0.61
CA TYR A 119 9.64 -7.79 -0.61
C TYR A 119 10.11 -6.35 -0.58
N ASP A 120 11.15 -6.12 0.22
CA ASP A 120 11.98 -4.94 0.10
C ASP A 120 13.19 -5.34 -0.77
N LEU A 121 13.42 -4.57 -1.84
CA LEU A 121 14.49 -4.85 -2.80
C LEU A 121 15.39 -3.63 -2.94
N THR A 122 16.68 -3.92 -3.05
CA THR A 122 17.68 -2.96 -3.50
C THR A 122 18.14 -3.39 -4.88
N LEU A 123 17.90 -2.56 -5.88
CA LEU A 123 18.43 -2.73 -7.22
C LEU A 123 19.73 -1.92 -7.36
N GLU A 124 20.68 -2.43 -8.13
CA GLU A 124 21.92 -1.73 -8.45
C GLU A 124 22.17 -1.62 -9.96
N ASN A 125 22.84 -0.53 -10.34
CA ASN A 125 23.41 -0.36 -11.67
C ASN A 125 24.84 0.20 -11.51
N GLN A 126 25.81 -0.56 -12.04
CA GLN A 126 27.24 -0.26 -11.88
C GLN A 126 27.82 0.59 -13.03
N TYR A 127 27.00 0.96 -14.02
CA TYR A 127 27.44 1.83 -15.10
C TYR A 127 27.53 3.28 -14.63
N ASN A 128 28.51 4.01 -15.16
CA ASN A 128 28.68 5.43 -14.88
C ASN A 128 27.40 6.23 -15.15
N ASN A 129 26.62 5.79 -16.13
CA ASN A 129 25.31 6.33 -16.43
C ASN A 129 24.27 5.18 -16.57
N PRO A 130 23.26 5.10 -15.68
CA PRO A 130 22.24 4.05 -15.73
C PRO A 130 21.30 4.18 -16.93
N GLN A 131 21.18 5.36 -17.53
CA GLN A 131 20.21 5.62 -18.59
C GLN A 131 20.62 5.05 -19.93
N THR A 132 21.93 4.94 -20.19
CA THR A 132 22.43 4.35 -21.43
C THR A 132 22.18 2.86 -21.49
N ILE A 133 21.99 2.21 -20.33
CA ILE A 133 21.78 0.76 -20.24
C ILE A 133 20.76 0.48 -19.12
N PRO A 134 19.46 0.73 -19.35
CA PRO A 134 18.40 0.50 -18.38
C PRO A 134 18.18 -1.00 -18.09
N GLU A 135 18.67 -1.87 -18.97
CA GLU A 135 18.64 -3.33 -18.76
C GLU A 135 19.68 -3.81 -17.76
N ALA A 136 20.68 -2.99 -17.42
CA ALA A 136 21.77 -3.35 -16.51
C ALA A 136 21.41 -3.26 -15.02
N TRP A 137 20.18 -2.86 -14.69
CA TRP A 137 19.71 -2.91 -13.31
C TRP A 137 19.58 -4.37 -12.86
N GLN A 138 20.09 -4.67 -11.68
CA GLN A 138 20.07 -6.01 -11.09
C GLN A 138 19.66 -5.94 -9.61
N VAL A 139 18.99 -6.97 -9.12
CA VAL A 139 18.76 -7.19 -7.69
C VAL A 139 20.12 -7.35 -7.02
N LYS A 140 20.41 -6.46 -6.08
CA LYS A 140 21.55 -6.52 -5.16
C LYS A 140 21.20 -7.28 -3.88
N SER A 141 19.99 -7.05 -3.39
CA SER A 141 19.43 -7.76 -2.25
C SER A 141 17.91 -7.79 -2.36
N MET A 142 17.32 -8.86 -1.86
CA MET A 142 15.88 -9.07 -1.81
C MET A 142 15.54 -9.73 -0.49
N HIS A 143 14.73 -9.05 0.32
CA HIS A 143 14.34 -9.56 1.64
C HIS A 143 12.83 -9.71 1.69
N ARG A 144 12.37 -10.85 2.20
CA ARG A 144 10.93 -11.05 2.39
C ARG A 144 10.47 -10.17 3.54
N LYS A 145 9.67 -9.16 3.23
CA LYS A 145 9.03 -8.32 4.24
C LYS A 145 7.83 -9.05 4.79
N VAL A 146 8.07 -9.78 5.87
CA VAL A 146 7.00 -10.24 6.73
C VAL A 146 6.51 -9.01 7.48
N TYR A 147 5.39 -8.44 7.04
CA TYR A 147 4.58 -7.66 7.96
C TYR A 147 4.11 -8.68 9.00
N SER A 148 4.86 -8.78 10.09
CA SER A 148 4.30 -9.33 11.32
C SER A 148 3.00 -8.56 11.49
N ARG A 149 1.87 -9.28 11.54
CA ARG A 149 0.74 -8.73 12.30
C ARG A 149 1.41 -8.25 13.57
N LYS A 150 1.36 -6.94 13.85
CA LYS A 150 1.55 -6.48 15.23
C LYS A 150 0.44 -7.19 15.99
N ILE A 151 0.76 -8.38 16.48
CA ILE A 151 -0.01 -9.04 17.51
C ILE A 151 0.33 -8.18 18.72
N SER A 152 -0.45 -7.12 18.92
CA SER A 152 -0.57 -6.57 20.27
C SER A 152 -1.04 -7.74 21.14
N LYS A 153 -0.54 -7.85 22.37
CA LYS A 153 -0.89 -8.90 23.34
C LYS A 153 -2.40 -8.92 23.64
N MET A 154 -3.19 -9.43 22.71
CA MET A 154 -4.62 -9.72 22.79
C MET A 154 -4.82 -10.99 21.96
N ASP A 155 -4.17 -12.09 22.38
CA ASP A 155 -4.18 -13.39 21.70
C ASP A 155 -5.58 -14.04 21.62
N ASN A 156 -6.60 -13.42 22.22
CA ASN A 156 -7.98 -13.90 22.24
C ASN A 156 -9.01 -12.94 21.60
N PHE A 157 -8.59 -11.83 20.98
CA PHE A 157 -9.54 -10.90 20.34
C PHE A 157 -10.22 -11.56 19.14
N ASN A 158 -11.48 -11.94 19.32
CA ASN A 158 -12.27 -12.71 18.37
C ASN A 158 -13.36 -11.86 17.69
N SER A 159 -14.21 -12.48 16.88
CA SER A 159 -15.29 -11.79 16.16
C SER A 159 -16.31 -11.13 17.10
N ALA A 160 -16.66 -11.76 18.22
CA ALA A 160 -17.60 -11.19 19.19
C ALA A 160 -17.01 -9.95 19.88
N ASP A 161 -15.72 -10.00 20.23
CA ASP A 161 -15.03 -8.83 20.80
C ASP A 161 -14.96 -7.67 19.80
N ALA A 162 -14.73 -7.97 18.51
CA ALA A 162 -14.72 -6.99 17.43
C ALA A 162 -16.10 -6.34 17.23
N GLU A 163 -17.17 -7.12 17.24
CA GLU A 163 -18.55 -6.62 17.11
C GLU A 163 -18.94 -5.74 18.30
N GLN A 164 -18.59 -6.15 19.52
CA GLN A 164 -18.83 -5.35 20.72
C GLN A 164 -18.05 -4.03 20.69
N MET A 165 -16.77 -4.08 20.31
CA MET A 165 -15.92 -2.89 20.16
C MET A 165 -16.45 -1.93 19.10
N LEU A 166 -16.84 -2.44 17.92
CA LEU A 166 -17.41 -1.64 16.84
C LEU A 166 -18.74 -1.00 17.27
N SER A 167 -19.62 -1.78 17.89
CA SER A 167 -20.90 -1.27 18.41
C SER A 167 -20.69 -0.16 19.43
N HIS A 168 -19.76 -0.35 20.37
CA HIS A 168 -19.43 0.66 21.37
C HIS A 168 -18.88 1.94 20.74
N LEU A 169 -17.82 1.84 19.93
CA LEU A 169 -17.18 3.02 19.34
C LEU A 169 -18.08 3.77 18.37
N LEU A 170 -18.89 3.08 17.57
CA LEU A 170 -19.82 3.74 16.66
C LEU A 170 -20.98 4.41 17.40
N SER A 171 -21.46 3.78 18.48
CA SER A 171 -22.46 4.41 19.35
C SER A 171 -21.89 5.65 20.03
N GLU A 172 -20.68 5.58 20.57
CA GLU A 172 -19.98 6.73 21.16
C GLU A 172 -19.71 7.84 20.13
N PHE A 173 -19.32 7.47 18.90
CA PHE A 173 -19.11 8.41 17.80
C PHE A 173 -20.38 9.16 17.44
N MET A 174 -21.47 8.43 17.20
CA MET A 174 -22.76 9.03 16.89
C MET A 174 -23.27 9.87 18.05
N ASN A 175 -23.21 9.37 19.28
CA ASN A 175 -23.66 10.12 20.45
C ASN A 175 -22.87 11.42 20.63
N SER A 176 -21.53 11.38 20.50
CA SER A 176 -20.69 12.57 20.58
C SER A 176 -21.07 13.59 19.52
N ILE A 177 -21.41 13.14 18.30
CA ILE A 177 -21.87 14.02 17.24
C ILE A 177 -23.23 14.63 17.55
N MET A 178 -24.22 13.79 17.91
CA MET A 178 -25.58 14.22 18.21
C MET A 178 -25.64 15.20 19.38
N THR A 179 -24.82 15.00 20.42
CA THR A 179 -24.72 15.91 21.57
C THR A 179 -23.73 17.06 21.35
N ARG A 180 -23.02 17.09 20.21
CA ARG A 180 -21.97 18.07 19.87
C ARG A 180 -20.88 18.16 20.94
N ASP A 181 -20.55 17.03 21.55
CA ASP A 181 -19.54 16.92 22.61
C ASP A 181 -18.16 16.62 22.01
N ILE A 182 -17.38 17.68 21.79
CA ILE A 182 -16.02 17.61 21.25
C ILE A 182 -15.11 16.75 22.15
N GLY A 183 -15.18 16.96 23.46
CA GLY A 183 -14.29 16.25 24.40
C GLY A 183 -14.56 14.75 24.42
N ARG A 184 -15.82 14.33 24.24
CA ARG A 184 -16.18 12.91 24.08
C ARG A 184 -15.69 12.36 22.74
N LEU A 185 -15.82 13.11 21.65
CA LEU A 185 -15.36 12.70 20.33
C LEU A 185 -13.83 12.53 20.27
N GLU A 186 -13.08 13.42 20.91
CA GLU A 186 -11.61 13.37 20.97
C GLU A 186 -11.07 12.17 21.78
N ARG A 187 -11.89 11.59 22.67
CA ARG A 187 -11.49 10.37 23.39
C ARG A 187 -11.47 9.15 22.48
N ILE A 188 -12.36 9.10 21.49
CA ILE A 188 -12.56 7.94 20.62
C ILE A 188 -11.93 8.09 19.23
N VAL A 189 -11.59 9.30 18.80
CA VAL A 189 -10.88 9.56 17.54
C VAL A 189 -9.41 9.83 17.84
N TYR A 190 -8.51 9.18 17.10
CA TYR A 190 -7.09 9.48 17.16
C TYR A 190 -6.80 10.73 16.33
N MET A 191 -6.36 11.79 17.00
CA MET A 191 -5.92 13.04 16.38
C MET A 191 -4.40 13.04 16.34
N LYS A 192 -3.81 13.01 15.14
CA LYS A 192 -2.37 13.14 14.97
C LYS A 192 -1.99 14.62 15.21
N ASP A 193 -0.92 14.87 15.95
CA ASP A 193 -0.29 16.20 16.13
C ASP A 193 -1.08 17.24 16.97
N GLU A 194 -1.75 16.82 18.06
CA GLU A 194 -2.40 17.72 19.06
C GLU A 194 -3.51 18.64 18.51
N PHE A 195 -4.02 18.40 17.30
CA PHE A 195 -5.17 19.12 16.77
C PHE A 195 -6.46 18.72 17.50
N SER A 196 -7.22 19.72 17.95
CA SER A 196 -8.57 19.54 18.48
C SER A 196 -9.63 19.71 17.39
N ILE A 197 -10.78 19.10 17.60
CA ILE A 197 -11.91 19.27 16.68
C ILE A 197 -12.47 20.68 16.91
N SER A 198 -12.35 21.55 15.91
CA SER A 198 -12.92 22.89 16.00
C SER A 198 -14.46 22.84 16.12
N PRO A 199 -15.10 23.83 16.77
CA PRO A 199 -16.57 23.93 16.79
C PRO A 199 -17.21 23.91 15.40
N THR A 200 -16.56 24.51 14.40
CA THR A 200 -17.00 24.48 13.00
C THR A 200 -16.92 23.06 12.42
N GLY A 201 -15.83 22.33 12.69
CA GLY A 201 -15.69 20.93 12.28
C GLY A 201 -16.74 20.04 12.96
N MET A 202 -17.03 20.29 14.24
CA MET A 202 -18.10 19.60 14.98
C MET A 202 -19.48 19.86 14.35
N GLN A 203 -19.76 21.09 13.93
CA GLN A 203 -20.99 21.44 13.22
C GLN A 203 -21.09 20.70 11.87
N GLN A 204 -20.00 20.64 11.10
CA GLN A 204 -19.97 19.88 9.84
C GLN A 204 -20.22 18.39 10.04
N LEU A 205 -19.64 17.79 11.09
CA LEU A 205 -19.92 16.39 11.44
C LEU A 205 -21.38 16.20 11.85
N PHE A 206 -21.94 17.13 12.63
CA PHE A 206 -23.36 17.11 12.97
C PHE A 206 -24.22 17.16 11.70
N ASP A 207 -23.97 18.10 10.81
CA ASP A 207 -24.77 18.24 9.58
C ASP A 207 -24.66 17.00 8.67
N LEU A 208 -23.50 16.32 8.67
CA LEU A 208 -23.26 15.13 7.86
C LEU A 208 -23.89 13.85 8.45
N PHE A 209 -23.84 13.68 9.77
CA PHE A 209 -24.21 12.42 10.44
C PHE A 209 -25.53 12.46 11.20
N ASN A 210 -26.06 13.65 11.49
CA ASN A 210 -27.32 13.79 12.23
C ASN A 210 -28.47 13.10 11.48
N GLY A 211 -29.24 12.29 12.22
CA GLY A 211 -30.38 11.53 11.66
C GLY A 211 -29.97 10.33 10.79
N ASN A 212 -28.69 9.96 10.75
CA ASN A 212 -28.26 8.77 10.04
C ASN A 212 -28.45 7.50 10.88
N ARG A 213 -29.00 6.45 10.25
CA ARG A 213 -28.89 5.08 10.73
C ARG A 213 -27.50 4.54 10.38
N VAL A 214 -26.85 3.89 11.34
CA VAL A 214 -25.53 3.27 11.16
C VAL A 214 -25.68 1.77 10.98
N GLU A 215 -25.01 1.21 9.97
CA GLU A 215 -24.95 -0.22 9.71
C GLU A 215 -23.52 -0.66 9.41
N VAL A 216 -23.00 -1.63 10.18
CA VAL A 216 -21.73 -2.29 9.86
C VAL A 216 -21.99 -3.32 8.76
N ARG A 217 -21.42 -3.13 7.57
CA ARG A 217 -21.59 -4.04 6.42
C ARG A 217 -20.64 -5.23 6.47
N SER A 218 -19.39 -4.96 6.78
CA SER A 218 -18.37 -5.99 6.94
C SER A 218 -17.21 -5.43 7.75
N TYR A 219 -16.55 -6.30 8.51
CA TYR A 219 -15.32 -5.97 9.21
C TYR A 219 -14.29 -7.08 9.04
N ARG A 220 -13.03 -6.71 9.23
CA ARG A 220 -11.88 -7.61 9.18
C ARG A 220 -10.92 -7.26 10.30
N ILE A 221 -10.61 -8.25 11.14
CA ILE A 221 -9.53 -8.19 12.13
C ILE A 221 -8.21 -8.34 11.35
N VAL A 222 -7.45 -7.26 11.23
CA VAL A 222 -6.15 -7.23 10.53
C VAL A 222 -5.08 -7.78 11.45
N SER A 223 -5.09 -7.35 12.71
CA SER A 223 -4.34 -7.92 13.82
C SER A 223 -5.13 -7.73 15.13
N SER A 224 -4.63 -8.30 16.23
CA SER A 224 -5.27 -8.21 17.57
C SER A 224 -5.42 -6.77 18.11
N GLY A 225 -4.81 -5.78 17.46
CA GLY A 225 -4.95 -4.36 17.79
C GLY A 225 -5.42 -3.51 16.62
N GLU A 226 -5.89 -4.11 15.53
CA GLU A 226 -6.35 -3.39 14.34
C GLU A 226 -7.54 -4.08 13.68
N VAL A 227 -8.66 -3.36 13.60
CA VAL A 227 -9.87 -3.77 12.89
C VAL A 227 -10.15 -2.76 11.79
N THR A 228 -10.46 -3.25 10.60
CA THR A 228 -10.94 -2.43 9.48
C THR A 228 -12.40 -2.78 9.22
N SER A 229 -13.24 -1.77 9.01
CA SER A 229 -14.68 -1.96 8.80
C SER A 229 -15.19 -1.11 7.65
N THR A 230 -16.24 -1.61 7.00
CA THR A 230 -17.06 -0.87 6.06
C THR A 230 -18.40 -0.59 6.73
N ILE A 231 -18.74 0.69 6.82
CA ILE A 231 -19.90 1.17 7.57
C ILE A 231 -20.74 2.05 6.67
N VAL A 232 -22.04 1.81 6.67
CA VAL A 232 -23.00 2.60 5.92
C VAL A 232 -23.74 3.51 6.87
N PHE A 233 -23.72 4.81 6.55
CA PHE A 233 -24.54 5.82 7.21
C PHE A 233 -25.68 6.18 6.26
N THR A 234 -26.90 5.86 6.65
CA THR A 234 -28.10 6.14 5.84
C THR A 234 -28.91 7.24 6.47
N ASN A 235 -29.06 8.37 5.78
CA ASN A 235 -29.94 9.44 6.23
C ASN A 235 -31.39 8.96 6.16
N GLN A 236 -32.06 8.92 7.31
CA GLN A 236 -33.42 8.37 7.37
C GLN A 236 -34.46 9.24 6.65
N ALA A 237 -34.22 10.55 6.55
CA ALA A 237 -35.13 11.46 5.86
C ALA A 237 -34.99 11.38 4.33
N THR A 238 -33.75 11.33 3.82
CA THR A 238 -33.49 11.35 2.37
C THR A 238 -33.27 9.96 1.76
N GLN A 239 -33.10 8.94 2.59
CA GLN A 239 -32.71 7.56 2.20
C GLN A 239 -31.36 7.49 1.47
N VAL A 240 -30.55 8.56 1.51
CA VAL A 240 -29.20 8.57 0.95
C VAL A 240 -28.27 7.79 1.88
N ALA A 241 -27.59 6.79 1.34
CA ALA A 241 -26.61 6.00 2.08
C ALA A 241 -25.18 6.28 1.62
N ASN A 242 -24.29 6.49 2.58
CA ASN A 242 -22.87 6.77 2.35
C ASN A 242 -22.03 5.64 2.94
N LEU A 243 -21.14 5.07 2.12
CA LEU A 243 -20.25 4.01 2.53
C LEU A 243 -18.91 4.60 2.97
N PHE A 244 -18.53 4.32 4.21
CA PHE A 244 -17.25 4.68 4.77
C PHE A 244 -16.41 3.43 5.02
N TRP A 245 -15.11 3.55 4.77
CA TRP A 245 -14.11 2.66 5.30
C TRP A 245 -13.50 3.28 6.55
N MET A 246 -13.50 2.55 7.66
CA MET A 246 -13.00 3.03 8.94
C MET A 246 -11.96 2.07 9.50
N VAL A 247 -10.93 2.63 10.14
CA VAL A 247 -9.86 1.88 10.81
C VAL A 247 -9.93 2.14 12.29
N PHE A 248 -9.91 1.06 13.06
CA PHE A 248 -9.93 1.06 14.51
C PHE A 248 -8.63 0.45 14.99
N LYS A 249 -7.89 1.15 15.85
CA LYS A 249 -6.68 0.61 16.46
C LYS A 249 -6.71 0.75 17.97
N ASN A 250 -6.19 -0.26 18.64
CA ASN A 250 -5.85 -0.14 20.05
C ASN A 250 -4.54 0.66 20.17
N GLN A 251 -4.60 1.82 20.82
CA GLN A 251 -3.48 2.78 20.89
C GLN A 251 -2.45 2.43 21.97
N PHE A 252 -2.80 1.59 22.95
CA PHE A 252 -1.92 1.24 24.07
C PHE A 252 -1.83 -0.26 24.25
N SER A 253 -0.64 -0.82 24.05
CA SER A 253 -0.38 -2.26 24.21
C SER A 253 -0.63 -2.81 25.63
N GLU A 254 -0.82 -1.92 26.60
CA GLU A 254 -1.04 -2.26 28.02
C GLU A 254 -2.53 -2.23 28.43
N ASN A 255 -3.40 -1.50 27.70
CA ASN A 255 -4.84 -1.46 27.97
C ASN A 255 -5.63 -2.09 26.80
N PRO A 256 -6.18 -3.31 26.97
CA PRO A 256 -6.91 -4.01 25.91
C PRO A 256 -8.21 -3.30 25.47
N PHE A 257 -8.68 -2.32 26.25
CA PHE A 257 -9.97 -1.64 26.03
C PHE A 257 -9.85 -0.26 25.37
N GLU A 258 -8.63 0.24 25.08
CA GLU A 258 -8.44 1.60 24.56
C GLU A 258 -8.37 1.65 23.02
N TRP A 259 -9.50 1.35 22.39
CA TRP A 259 -9.66 1.41 20.95
C TRP A 259 -10.04 2.81 20.48
N LYS A 260 -9.45 3.27 19.37
CA LYS A 260 -9.78 4.54 18.72
C LYS A 260 -10.00 4.38 17.23
N ILE A 261 -10.85 5.24 16.67
CA ILE A 261 -10.99 5.48 15.23
C ILE A 261 -9.74 6.23 14.78
N THR A 262 -8.90 5.60 13.97
CA THR A 262 -7.65 6.20 13.50
C THR A 262 -7.73 6.75 12.09
N ASP A 263 -8.68 6.25 11.30
CA ASP A 263 -8.89 6.70 9.94
C ASP A 263 -10.35 6.49 9.56
N MET A 264 -10.86 7.39 8.73
CA MET A 264 -12.20 7.35 8.18
C MET A 264 -12.16 7.95 6.79
N LYS A 265 -12.57 7.16 5.80
CA LYS A 265 -12.57 7.57 4.40
C LYS A 265 -13.94 7.30 3.79
N LEU A 266 -14.51 8.33 3.16
CA LEU A 266 -15.69 8.17 2.30
C LEU A 266 -15.27 7.37 1.07
N MET A 267 -15.91 6.22 0.87
CA MET A 267 -15.64 5.33 -0.26
C MET A 267 -16.63 5.57 -1.39
N PHE A 268 -17.91 5.74 -1.05
CA PHE A 268 -18.98 6.06 -2.00
C PHE A 268 -19.99 7.01 -1.37
N ASN A 269 -20.36 8.04 -2.14
CA ASN A 269 -21.46 8.96 -1.86
C ASN A 269 -22.66 8.52 -2.73
N ASP A 270 -23.88 8.60 -2.21
CA ASP A 270 -25.11 8.21 -2.92
C ASP A 270 -25.18 6.72 -3.30
N PHE A 271 -25.05 5.83 -2.32
CA PHE A 271 -25.64 4.49 -2.41
C PHE A 271 -27.18 4.67 -2.38
N GLY A 272 -27.75 5.12 -3.49
CA GLY A 272 -29.20 5.19 -3.67
C GLY A 272 -29.83 3.80 -3.45
N PRO A 273 -31.15 3.72 -3.22
CA PRO A 273 -31.79 2.43 -2.98
C PRO A 273 -31.48 1.48 -4.16
N PRO A 274 -31.17 0.19 -3.91
CA PRO A 274 -31.05 -0.77 -5.00
C PRO A 274 -32.34 -0.73 -5.83
N ARG A 275 -32.20 -0.78 -7.16
CA ARG A 275 -33.35 -0.71 -8.11
C ARG A 275 -34.43 -1.77 -7.87
N ASP A 276 -34.18 -2.79 -7.03
CA ASP A 276 -35.02 -3.98 -6.87
C ASP A 276 -35.31 -4.41 -5.41
N PHE A 277 -35.40 -3.52 -4.42
CA PHE A 277 -35.69 -3.95 -3.02
C PHE A 277 -37.13 -3.68 -2.58
N ALA A 278 -38.05 -4.44 -3.17
CA ALA A 278 -39.27 -4.84 -2.49
C ALA A 278 -38.93 -5.98 -1.52
N GLY A 279 -39.11 -5.75 -0.21
CA GLY A 279 -39.23 -6.81 0.79
C GLY A 279 -37.94 -7.27 1.46
N PHE A 280 -37.61 -6.65 2.60
CA PHE A 280 -37.12 -7.38 3.77
C PHE A 280 -37.37 -6.54 5.03
N ASP A 281 -38.46 -6.85 5.73
CA ASP A 281 -38.77 -6.32 7.06
C ASP A 281 -37.81 -6.96 8.08
N GLY A 282 -36.70 -6.28 8.31
CA GLY A 282 -35.72 -6.59 9.35
C GLY A 282 -35.46 -5.36 10.22
N ILE A 283 -36.51 -4.79 10.80
CA ILE A 283 -36.37 -3.76 11.84
C ILE A 283 -35.97 -4.47 13.13
N LEU A 284 -34.70 -4.34 13.53
CA LEU A 284 -34.33 -4.52 14.93
C LEU A 284 -34.86 -3.30 15.68
N ASN A 285 -35.95 -3.54 16.40
CA ASN A 285 -36.62 -2.56 17.25
C ASN A 285 -35.81 -2.44 18.55
N PHE A 286 -35.10 -1.32 18.73
CA PHE A 286 -34.49 -0.98 20.01
C PHE A 286 -35.43 -0.03 20.76
N SER A 287 -36.43 -0.61 21.41
CA SER A 287 -37.21 0.06 22.45
C SER A 287 -37.10 -0.75 23.74
N HIS A 288 -36.35 -0.22 24.70
CA HIS A 288 -36.60 -0.31 26.14
C HIS A 288 -35.88 0.83 26.85
#